data_AF-A0A847CD52-F1
#
_entry.id   AF-A0A847CD52-F1
#
_cell.length_a   1.000
_cell.length_b   1.000
_cell.length_c   1.000
_cell.angle_alpha   90.00
_cell.angle_beta   90.00
_cell.angle_gamma   90.00
#
_symmetry.space_group_name_H-M   'P 1'
#
loop_
_entity.id
_entity.type
_entity.pdbx_description
1 polymer ?
#
loop_
_entity_poly.entity_id
_entity_poly.type
_entity_poly.pdbx_seq_one_letter_code
_entity_poly.pdbx_strand_id
1 'polypeptide(L)'
;DNNCTFCYTKMDFMNQSDWDVMLNSCKFLFVRGEDSLSEACLSGIPFVWHAYPQSDDYQLVKVKALLGKMKSFFCEEHFIIIEKIWLYVNNSIEISDSEFSDNLDIYLFNIEDFTKEFINFSESLRRNGDLSENLMTFISKKIIM
;
A
#
# COMPACT_ATOMS: atom_id res chain seq x y z
N ASP A 1 14.71 -2.59 28.61
CA ASP A 1 15.78 -1.68 28.15
C ASP A 1 16.61 -2.32 27.06
N ASN A 2 16.26 -2.06 25.80
CA ASN A 2 17.14 -2.28 24.65
C ASN A 2 16.83 -1.14 23.68
N ASN A 3 17.72 -0.15 23.64
CA ASN A 3 17.68 1.00 22.73
C ASN A 3 17.65 0.51 21.26
N CYS A 4 16.46 0.24 20.72
CA CYS A 4 16.28 0.13 19.28
C CYS A 4 16.53 1.52 18.72
N THR A 5 17.74 1.76 18.21
CA THR A 5 18.16 3.07 17.73
C THR A 5 17.72 3.18 16.27
N PHE A 6 16.54 3.76 16.05
CA PHE A 6 16.10 4.10 14.70
C PHE A 6 17.03 5.17 14.12
N CYS A 7 17.59 4.91 12.94
CA CYS A 7 18.28 5.93 12.16
C CYS A 7 17.24 6.65 11.31
N TYR A 8 17.14 7.97 11.46
CA TYR A 8 16.27 8.81 10.66
C TYR A 8 17.11 9.68 9.72
N THR A 9 16.76 9.67 8.45
CA THR A 9 17.34 10.57 7.44
C THR A 9 16.20 11.29 6.73
N LYS A 10 16.20 12.63 6.77
CA LYS A 10 15.30 13.43 5.95
C LYS A 10 15.86 13.52 4.54
N MET A 11 15.04 13.20 3.55
CA MET A 11 15.40 13.34 2.14
C MET A 11 14.86 14.65 1.57
N ASP A 12 15.56 15.21 0.58
CA ASP A 12 15.09 16.35 -0.18
C ASP A 12 13.96 15.94 -1.14
N PHE A 13 13.22 16.94 -1.64
CA PHE A 13 12.21 16.70 -2.65
C PHE A 13 12.86 16.16 -3.93
N MET A 14 12.29 15.08 -4.46
CA MET A 14 12.76 14.41 -5.66
C MET A 14 11.76 14.64 -6.80
N ASN A 15 12.24 14.59 -8.04
CA ASN A 15 11.32 14.40 -9.16
C ASN A 15 10.73 12.98 -9.12
N GLN A 16 9.69 12.73 -9.90
CA GLN A 16 8.97 11.46 -9.88
C GLN A 16 9.88 10.25 -10.17
N SER A 17 10.73 10.32 -11.20
CA SER A 17 11.58 9.18 -11.57
C SER A 17 12.59 8.82 -10.48
N ASP A 18 13.20 9.82 -9.83
CA ASP A 18 14.11 9.58 -8.71
C ASP A 18 13.35 9.04 -7.48
N TRP A 19 12.12 9.52 -7.25
CA TRP A 19 11.24 8.99 -6.21
C TRP A 19 10.88 7.52 -6.44
N ASP A 20 10.53 7.13 -7.67
CA ASP A 20 10.18 5.75 -8.02
C ASP A 20 11.37 4.80 -7.82
N VAL A 21 12.58 5.24 -8.16
CA VAL A 21 13.82 4.48 -7.90
C VAL A 21 14.04 4.31 -6.40
N MET A 22 13.85 5.38 -5.61
CA MET A 22 14.00 5.33 -4.15
C MET A 22 12.95 4.39 -3.52
N LEU A 23 11.68 4.55 -3.90
CA LEU A 23 10.57 3.71 -3.44
C LEU A 23 10.85 2.22 -3.69
N ASN A 24 11.35 1.89 -4.88
CA ASN A 24 11.69 0.50 -5.24
C ASN A 24 12.94 -0.04 -4.53
N SER A 25 13.72 0.80 -3.84
CA SER A 25 14.87 0.38 -3.03
C SER A 25 14.50 0.03 -1.58
N CYS A 26 13.29 0.39 -1.14
CA CYS A 26 12.80 0.13 0.21
C CYS A 26 12.31 -1.33 0.37
N LYS A 27 12.32 -1.81 1.62
CA LYS A 27 11.74 -3.11 1.99
C LYS A 27 10.29 -3.02 2.49
N PHE A 28 9.89 -1.83 2.91
CA PHE A 28 8.58 -1.53 3.45
C PHE A 28 8.26 -0.06 3.16
N LEU A 29 7.00 0.25 2.89
CA LEU A 29 6.57 1.59 2.51
C LEU A 29 5.44 2.11 3.41
N PHE A 30 5.53 3.38 3.79
CA PHE A 30 4.37 4.16 4.22
C PHE A 30 4.07 5.19 3.14
N VAL A 31 2.92 5.06 2.47
CA VAL A 31 2.54 5.89 1.31
C VAL A 31 1.20 6.60 1.55
N ARG A 32 0.91 7.62 0.74
CA ARG A 32 -0.33 8.41 0.86
C ARG A 32 -0.83 8.92 -0.49
N GLY A 33 -2.09 9.35 -0.53
CA GLY A 33 -2.69 9.84 -1.77
C GLY A 33 -2.88 8.71 -2.80
N GLU A 34 -2.95 9.06 -4.08
CA GLU A 34 -3.32 8.12 -5.15
C GLU A 34 -2.11 7.65 -5.98
N ASP A 35 -1.18 8.56 -6.28
CA ASP A 35 -0.01 8.27 -7.11
C ASP A 35 0.94 7.30 -6.41
N SER A 36 1.44 7.65 -5.21
CA SER A 36 2.31 6.74 -4.45
C SER A 36 1.62 5.46 -3.97
N LEU A 37 0.29 5.45 -3.87
CA LEU A 37 -0.47 4.22 -3.66
C LEU A 37 -0.37 3.30 -4.89
N SER A 38 -0.55 3.86 -6.08
CA SER A 38 -0.50 3.10 -7.33
C SER A 38 0.88 2.46 -7.51
N GLU A 39 1.95 3.23 -7.24
CA GLU A 39 3.33 2.72 -7.26
C GLU A 39 3.56 1.62 -6.20
N ALA A 40 3.08 1.80 -4.97
CA ALA A 40 3.20 0.77 -3.94
C ALA A 40 2.43 -0.52 -4.29
N CYS A 41 1.23 -0.39 -4.86
CA CYS A 41 0.45 -1.53 -5.34
C CYS A 41 1.17 -2.32 -6.45
N LEU A 42 1.89 -1.61 -7.34
CA LEU A 42 2.60 -2.22 -8.47
C LEU A 42 4.01 -2.70 -8.13
N SER A 43 4.63 -2.25 -7.05
CA SER A 43 6.01 -2.61 -6.69
C SER A 43 6.15 -4.04 -6.15
N GLY A 44 5.10 -4.57 -5.50
CA GLY A 44 5.17 -5.83 -4.75
C GLY A 44 5.88 -5.70 -3.40
N ILE A 45 6.21 -4.47 -2.97
CA ILE A 45 6.79 -4.18 -1.67
C ILE A 45 5.66 -4.04 -0.64
N PRO A 46 5.74 -4.69 0.54
CA PRO A 46 4.74 -4.50 1.59
C PRO A 46 4.61 -3.03 2.03
N PHE A 47 3.37 -2.58 2.23
CA PHE A 47 3.12 -1.18 2.52
C PHE A 47 1.91 -0.92 3.44
N VAL A 48 1.85 0.31 3.94
CA VAL A 48 0.71 0.91 4.62
C VAL A 48 0.27 2.16 3.87
N TRP A 49 -1.03 2.22 3.55
CA TRP A 49 -1.62 3.38 2.90
C TRP A 49 -2.35 4.27 3.89
N HIS A 50 -1.95 5.54 3.94
CA HIS A 50 -2.69 6.59 4.63
C HIS A 50 -3.48 7.41 3.58
N ALA A 51 -4.80 7.18 3.52
CA ALA A 51 -5.68 7.94 2.64
C ALA A 51 -5.87 9.36 3.19
N TYR A 52 -6.03 10.36 2.31
CA TYR A 52 -6.34 11.71 2.76
C TYR A 52 -7.68 11.72 3.52
N PRO A 53 -7.74 12.25 4.75
CA PRO A 53 -9.00 12.41 5.47
C PRO A 53 -9.99 13.26 4.65
N GLN A 54 -11.24 12.79 4.57
CA GLN A 54 -12.33 13.46 3.89
C GLN A 54 -13.48 13.70 4.86
N SER A 55 -14.41 14.58 4.48
CA SER A 55 -15.66 14.77 5.22
C SER A 55 -16.42 13.45 5.34
N ASP A 56 -17.08 13.26 6.48
CA ASP A 56 -17.91 12.08 6.80
C ASP A 56 -17.15 10.74 6.67
N ASP A 57 -15.83 10.76 6.87
CA ASP A 57 -14.95 9.61 6.77
C ASP A 57 -15.02 8.84 5.44
N TYR A 58 -15.34 9.55 4.35
CA TYR A 58 -15.53 8.94 3.04
C TYR A 58 -14.26 8.22 2.52
N GLN A 59 -13.08 8.63 2.96
CA GLN A 59 -11.82 7.94 2.69
C GLN A 59 -11.84 6.47 3.14
N LEU A 60 -12.55 6.16 4.23
CA LEU A 60 -12.63 4.80 4.76
C LEU A 60 -13.37 3.84 3.81
N VAL A 61 -14.28 4.36 2.98
CA VAL A 61 -14.94 3.56 1.94
C VAL A 61 -13.89 3.06 0.94
N LYS A 62 -12.98 3.93 0.51
CA LYS A 62 -11.88 3.56 -0.40
C LYS A 62 -10.90 2.59 0.26
N VAL A 63 -10.51 2.86 1.51
CA VAL A 63 -9.60 2.00 2.28
C VAL A 63 -10.18 0.58 2.43
N LYS A 64 -11.42 0.45 2.90
CA LYS A 64 -12.10 -0.85 3.08
C LYS A 64 -12.33 -1.57 1.75
N ALA A 65 -12.65 -0.83 0.68
CA ALA A 65 -12.80 -1.42 -0.65
C ALA A 65 -11.48 -2.01 -1.17
N LEU A 66 -10.37 -1.30 -1.00
CA LEU A 66 -9.05 -1.80 -1.40
C LEU A 66 -8.62 -3.00 -0.54
N LEU A 67 -8.78 -2.93 0.78
CA LEU A 67 -8.54 -4.07 1.67
C LEU A 67 -9.36 -5.30 1.23
N GLY A 68 -10.64 -5.12 0.90
CA GLY A 68 -11.50 -6.19 0.39
C GLY A 68 -11.00 -6.80 -0.92
N LYS A 69 -10.39 -6.01 -1.81
CA LYS A 69 -9.74 -6.51 -3.03
C LYS A 69 -8.44 -7.24 -2.77
N MET A 70 -7.66 -6.77 -1.80
CA MET A 70 -6.41 -7.38 -1.41
C MET A 70 -6.64 -8.75 -0.75
N LYS A 71 -7.68 -8.91 0.07
CA LYS A 71 -7.93 -10.09 0.91
C LYS A 71 -7.67 -11.46 0.26
N SER A 72 -8.04 -11.66 -1.00
CA SER A 72 -7.86 -12.94 -1.70
C SER A 72 -6.41 -13.32 -2.01
N PHE A 73 -5.47 -12.39 -1.85
CA PHE A 73 -4.04 -12.59 -2.17
C PHE A 73 -3.18 -12.89 -0.93
N PHE A 74 -3.76 -12.79 0.27
CA PHE A 74 -3.05 -12.93 1.55
C PHE A 74 -3.63 -14.10 2.32
N CYS A 75 -2.80 -14.79 3.10
CA CYS A 75 -3.31 -15.72 4.09
C CYS A 75 -4.10 -14.95 5.18
N GLU A 76 -5.02 -15.64 5.85
CA GLU A 76 -5.94 -15.01 6.79
C GLU A 76 -5.21 -14.32 7.96
N GLU A 77 -4.17 -14.98 8.49
CA GLU A 77 -3.37 -14.48 9.62
C GLU A 77 -2.64 -13.17 9.27
N HIS A 78 -1.99 -13.12 8.09
CA HIS A 78 -1.32 -11.92 7.59
C HIS A 78 -2.32 -10.80 7.29
N PHE A 79 -3.46 -11.12 6.67
CA PHE A 79 -4.43 -10.11 6.28
C PHE A 79 -5.05 -9.40 7.49
N ILE A 80 -5.28 -10.11 8.60
CA ILE A 80 -5.77 -9.50 9.85
C ILE A 80 -4.80 -8.42 10.35
N ILE A 81 -3.49 -8.67 10.27
CA ILE A 81 -2.46 -7.71 10.68
C ILE A 81 -2.47 -6.47 9.77
N ILE A 82 -2.50 -6.68 8.44
CA ILE A 82 -2.58 -5.59 7.46
C ILE A 82 -3.82 -4.74 7.69
N GLU A 83 -5.00 -5.38 7.82
CA GLU A 83 -6.27 -4.70 8.03
C GLU A 83 -6.25 -3.88 9.32
N LYS A 84 -5.79 -4.44 10.44
CA LYS A 84 -5.68 -3.71 11.71
C LYS A 84 -4.79 -2.47 11.59
N ILE A 85 -3.59 -2.62 11.02
CA ILE A 85 -2.64 -1.51 10.87
C ILE A 85 -3.21 -0.42 9.97
N TRP A 86 -3.81 -0.79 8.83
CA TRP A 86 -4.39 0.17 7.90
C TRP A 86 -5.58 0.90 8.52
N LEU A 87 -6.47 0.19 9.21
CA LEU A 87 -7.63 0.80 9.86
C LEU A 87 -7.22 1.72 11.01
N TYR A 88 -6.19 1.38 11.79
CA TYR A 88 -5.65 2.26 12.82
C TYR A 88 -5.02 3.53 12.23
N VAL A 89 -4.14 3.39 11.23
CA VAL A 89 -3.49 4.54 10.57
C VAL A 89 -4.50 5.49 9.90
N ASN A 90 -5.65 5.00 9.48
CA ASN A 90 -6.72 5.80 8.90
C ASN A 90 -7.80 6.22 9.92
N ASN A 91 -7.54 6.10 11.23
CA ASN A 91 -8.44 6.46 12.33
C ASN A 91 -9.82 5.77 12.27
N SER A 92 -9.90 4.55 11.74
CA SER A 92 -11.15 3.79 11.63
C SER A 92 -11.41 2.87 12.83
N ILE A 93 -10.40 2.57 13.63
CA ILE A 93 -10.50 1.74 14.84
C ILE A 93 -9.69 2.38 15.96
N GLU A 94 -10.08 2.09 17.19
CA GLU A 94 -9.33 2.46 18.39
C GLU A 94 -8.67 1.20 18.96
N ILE A 95 -7.34 1.13 18.85
CA ILE A 95 -6.49 0.15 19.53
C ILE A 95 -5.40 0.90 20.28
N SER A 96 -4.80 0.27 21.30
CA SER A 96 -3.70 0.90 22.04
C SER A 96 -2.44 1.01 21.16
N ASP A 97 -1.60 2.00 21.45
CA ASP A 97 -0.31 2.16 20.76
C ASP A 97 0.58 0.92 20.93
N SER A 98 0.46 0.20 22.06
CA SER A 98 1.13 -1.07 22.29
C SER A 98 0.63 -2.15 21.31
N GLU A 99 -0.69 -2.29 21.16
CA GLU A 99 -1.25 -3.27 20.21
C GLU A 99 -0.85 -2.92 18.77
N PHE A 100 -0.87 -1.64 18.39
CA PHE A 100 -0.39 -1.20 17.08
C PHE A 100 1.09 -1.56 16.88
N SER A 101 1.94 -1.27 17.87
CA SER A 101 3.37 -1.62 17.83
C SER A 101 3.58 -3.12 17.67
N ASP A 102 2.86 -3.95 18.43
CA ASP A 102 2.98 -5.42 18.34
C ASP A 102 2.60 -5.93 16.95
N ASN A 103 1.52 -5.42 16.35
CA ASN A 103 1.11 -5.79 14.99
C ASN A 103 2.14 -5.34 13.96
N LEU A 104 2.67 -4.11 14.10
CA LEU A 104 3.69 -3.58 13.20
C LEU A 104 5.00 -4.38 13.31
N ASP A 105 5.41 -4.76 14.51
CA ASP A 105 6.57 -5.61 14.75
C ASP A 105 6.40 -6.96 14.05
N ILE A 106 5.24 -7.63 14.19
CA ILE A 106 4.98 -8.89 13.48
C ILE A 106 5.07 -8.69 11.96
N TYR A 107 4.51 -7.60 11.44
CA TYR A 107 4.55 -7.29 10.02
C TYR A 107 6.00 -7.10 9.52
N LEU A 108 6.82 -6.36 10.26
CA LEU A 108 8.21 -6.07 9.90
C LEU A 108 9.15 -7.25 10.12
N PHE A 109 8.98 -8.04 11.19
CA PHE A 109 9.82 -9.21 11.46
C PHE A 109 9.57 -10.36 10.48
N ASN A 110 8.37 -10.46 9.90
CA ASN A 110 8.01 -11.49 8.92
C ASN A 110 7.93 -10.94 7.49
N ILE A 111 8.61 -9.82 7.21
CA ILE A 111 8.47 -9.05 5.96
C ILE A 111 8.63 -9.89 4.68
N GLU A 112 9.46 -10.92 4.70
CA GLU A 112 9.70 -11.78 3.53
C GLU A 112 8.45 -12.59 3.14
N ASP A 113 7.64 -13.01 4.10
CA ASP A 113 6.42 -13.77 3.83
C ASP A 113 5.32 -12.85 3.30
N PHE A 114 5.17 -11.67 3.89
CA PHE A 114 4.29 -10.63 3.33
C PHE A 114 4.73 -10.23 1.91
N THR A 115 6.03 -10.07 1.66
CA THR A 115 6.55 -9.69 0.33
C THR A 115 6.08 -10.66 -0.76
N LYS A 116 6.05 -11.97 -0.50
CA LYS A 116 5.55 -12.96 -1.46
C LYS A 116 4.08 -12.72 -1.82
N GLU A 117 3.25 -12.40 -0.83
CA GLU A 117 1.83 -12.12 -1.02
C GLU A 117 1.59 -10.77 -1.73
N PHE A 118 2.38 -9.75 -1.41
CA PHE A 118 2.35 -8.46 -2.12
C PHE A 118 2.81 -8.59 -3.58
N ILE A 119 3.79 -9.45 -3.89
CA ILE A 119 4.15 -9.77 -5.26
C ILE A 119 2.96 -10.40 -6.00
N ASN A 120 2.27 -11.37 -5.40
CA ASN A 120 1.09 -11.99 -6.01
C ASN A 120 -0.03 -10.96 -6.30
N PHE A 121 -0.27 -10.05 -5.35
CA PHE A 121 -1.20 -8.94 -5.53
C PHE A 121 -0.77 -8.02 -6.68
N SER A 122 0.49 -7.58 -6.71
CA SER A 122 1.05 -6.74 -7.78
C SER A 122 0.93 -7.40 -9.16
N GLU A 123 1.29 -8.67 -9.28
CA GLU A 123 1.15 -9.42 -10.53
C GLU A 123 -0.31 -9.48 -11.01
N SER A 124 -1.26 -9.60 -10.09
CA SER A 124 -2.69 -9.57 -10.43
C SER A 124 -3.10 -8.24 -11.05
N LEU A 125 -2.55 -7.12 -10.56
CA LEU A 125 -2.83 -5.79 -11.10
C LEU A 125 -2.23 -5.61 -12.48
N ARG A 126 -0.98 -6.04 -12.68
CA ARG A 126 -0.29 -5.97 -13.98
C ARG A 126 -1.03 -6.73 -15.09
N ARG A 127 -1.79 -7.78 -14.75
CA ARG A 127 -2.64 -8.52 -15.71
C ARG A 127 -3.79 -7.69 -16.27
N ASN A 128 -4.18 -6.58 -15.64
CA ASN A 128 -5.19 -5.66 -16.18
C ASN A 128 -4.67 -4.81 -17.36
N GLY A 129 -3.35 -4.85 -17.62
CA GLY A 129 -2.70 -4.03 -18.64
C GLY A 129 -2.49 -2.59 -18.21
N ASP A 130 -2.09 -1.75 -19.16
CA ASP A 130 -1.84 -0.32 -18.95
C ASP A 130 -3.11 0.52 -19.18
N LEU A 131 -3.33 1.53 -18.35
CA LEU A 131 -4.49 2.42 -18.48
C LEU A 131 -4.48 3.19 -19.81
N SER A 132 -3.31 3.67 -20.25
CA SER A 132 -3.17 4.45 -21.48
C SER A 132 -3.45 3.58 -22.71
N GLU A 133 -2.94 2.36 -22.73
CA GLU A 133 -3.22 1.38 -23.80
C GLU A 133 -4.71 1.00 -23.86
N ASN A 134 -5.32 0.76 -22.71
CA ASN A 134 -6.76 0.48 -22.61
C ASN A 134 -7.60 1.68 -23.09
N LEU A 135 -7.19 2.91 -22.75
CA LEU A 135 -7.84 4.14 -23.22
C LEU A 135 -7.69 4.32 -24.74
N MET A 136 -6.50 4.06 -25.29
CA MET A 136 -6.26 4.12 -26.73
C MET A 136 -7.10 3.09 -27.49
N THR A 137 -7.24 1.88 -26.94
CA THR A 137 -8.12 0.84 -27.48
C THR A 137 -9.58 1.29 -27.49
N PHE A 138 -10.03 1.91 -26.39
CA PHE A 138 -11.40 2.44 -26.29
C PHE A 138 -11.67 3.53 -27.34
N ILE A 139 -10.79 4.53 -27.45
CA ILE A 139 -10.91 5.63 -28.42
C ILE A 139 -10.96 5.10 -29.86
N SER A 140 -10.03 4.19 -30.19
CA SER A 140 -9.92 3.62 -31.54
C SER A 140 -11.19 2.87 -31.95
N LYS A 141 -11.83 2.15 -31.01
CA LYS A 141 -13.05 1.38 -31.27
C LYS A 141 -14.35 2.20 -31.29
N LYS A 142 -14.39 3.37 -30.64
CA LYS A 142 -15.63 4.13 -30.42
C LYS A 142 -15.71 5.46 -31.16
N ILE A 143 -14.58 6.05 -31.54
CA ILE A 143 -14.52 7.39 -32.12
C ILE A 143 -13.98 7.38 -33.55
N ILE A 144 -13.03 6.49 -33.86
CA ILE A 144 -12.37 6.43 -35.18
C ILE A 144 -13.10 5.45 -36.14
N MET A 145 -13.96 4.58 -35.60
CA MET A 145 -14.95 3.79 -36.36
C MET A 145 -16.30 4.49 -36.38
#